data_AF-A0A2V6WY24-F1
#
_entry.id   AF-A0A2V6WY24-F1
#
_cell.length_a   1.000
_cell.length_b   1.000
_cell.length_c   1.000
_cell.angle_alpha   90.00
_cell.angle_beta   90.00
_cell.angle_gamma   90.00
#
_symmetry.space_group_name_H-M   'P 1'
#
loop_
_entity.id
_entity.type
_entity.pdbx_description
1 polymer ?
#
loop_
_entity_poly.entity_id
_entity_poly.type
_entity_poly.pdbx_seq_one_letter_code
_entity_poly.pdbx_strand_id
1 'polypeptide(L)' 'VVALTQEDLASFVGATRVAVNRVLVDLERQGAVKLGRGQVDLVDLVLLKKAIRY' A
#
# COMPACT_ATOMS: atom_id res chain seq x y z
N VAL A 1 7.78 8.27 4.62
CA VAL A 1 7.68 6.99 5.34
C VAL A 1 6.44 7.02 6.22
N VAL A 2 5.54 6.06 6.08
CA VAL A 2 4.39 5.88 6.98
C VAL A 2 4.65 4.62 7.81
N ALA A 3 4.69 4.77 9.14
CA ALA A 3 4.79 3.64 10.06
C ALA A 3 3.41 2.99 10.18
N LEU A 4 3.17 2.00 9.32
CA LEU A 4 1.90 1.32 9.19
C LEU A 4 2.16 -0.08 8.64
N THR A 5 1.74 -1.09 9.38
CA THR A 5 1.84 -2.47 8.92
C THR A 5 0.72 -2.80 7.94
N GLN A 6 0.86 -3.92 7.24
CA GLN A 6 -0.22 -4.43 6.37
C GLN A 6 -1.45 -4.87 7.17
N GLU A 7 -1.27 -5.25 8.44
CA GLU A 7 -2.35 -5.63 9.34
C GLU A 7 -3.13 -4.39 9.81
N ASP A 8 -2.42 -3.29 10.10
CA ASP A 8 -3.06 -2.00 10.40
C ASP A 8 -3.87 -1.50 9.20
N LEU A 9 -3.29 -1.57 7.99
CA LEU A 9 -3.98 -1.21 6.75
C LEU A 9 -5.21 -2.08 6.51
N ALA A 10 -5.09 -3.40 6.68
CA ALA A 10 -6.20 -4.34 6.52
C ALA A 10 -7.35 -4.03 7.48
N SER A 11 -7.03 -3.77 8.75
CA SER A 11 -8.02 -3.37 9.77
C SER A 11 -8.67 -2.03 9.44
N PHE A 12 -7.88 -1.06 8.96
CA PHE A 12 -8.37 0.27 8.60
C PHE A 12 -9.33 0.25 7.40
N VAL A 13 -9.00 -0.51 6.35
CA VAL A 13 -9.81 -0.56 5.12
C VAL A 13 -10.90 -1.64 5.14
N GLY A 14 -11.03 -2.40 6.24
CA GLY A 14 -12.00 -3.49 6.37
C GLY A 14 -11.74 -4.65 5.41
N ALA A 15 -10.48 -4.93 5.08
CA ALA A 15 -10.06 -5.97 4.14
C ALA A 15 -9.20 -7.04 4.83
N THR A 16 -8.94 -8.14 4.14
CA THR A 16 -8.00 -9.15 4.64
C THR A 16 -6.55 -8.72 4.42
N ARG A 17 -5.64 -9.14 5.30
CA ARG A 17 -4.19 -8.92 5.14
C ARG A 17 -3.67 -9.42 3.79
N VAL A 18 -4.21 -10.54 3.29
CA VAL A 18 -3.82 -11.11 1.98
C VAL A 18 -4.23 -10.20 0.83
N ALA A 19 -5.44 -9.64 0.86
CA ALA A 19 -5.92 -8.71 -0.17
C ALA A 19 -5.10 -7.42 -0.17
N VAL A 20 -4.85 -6.83 1.01
CA VAL A 20 -4.01 -5.63 1.15
C VAL A 20 -2.59 -5.88 0.65
N ASN A 21 -1.96 -6.98 1.06
CA ASN A 21 -0.60 -7.31 0.63
C ASN A 21 -0.51 -7.46 -0.89
N ARG A 22 -1.51 -8.08 -1.53
CA ARG A 22 -1.55 -8.22 -3.00
C ARG A 22 -1.56 -6.87 -3.70
N VAL A 23 -2.42 -5.95 -3.26
CA VAL A 23 -2.50 -4.59 -3.81
C VAL A 23 -1.21 -3.82 -3.58
N LEU A 24 -0.62 -3.90 -2.38
CA LEU A 24 0.63 -3.23 -2.05
C LEU A 24 1.82 -3.74 -2.88
N VAL A 25 1.91 -5.06 -3.11
CA VAL A 25 2.93 -5.66 -3.98
C VAL A 25 2.73 -5.22 -5.42
N ASP A 26 1.49 -5.14 -5.91
CA ASP A 26 1.20 -4.68 -7.27
C ASP A 26 1.56 -3.19 -7.45
N LEU A 27 1.32 -2.36 -6.43
CA LEU A 27 1.74 -0.95 -6.40
C LEU A 27 3.27 -0.79 -6.31
N GLU A 28 3.95 -1.64 -5.53
CA GLU A 28 5.42 -1.64 -5.44
C GLU A 28 6.06 -2.02 -6.78
N ARG A 29 5.52 -3.04 -7.47
CA ARG A 29 5.96 -3.43 -8.81
C ARG A 29 5.80 -2.33 -9.86
N GLN A 30 4.80 -1.47 -9.68
CA GLN A 30 4.57 -0.30 -10.53
C GLN A 30 5.47 0.90 -10.13
N GLY A 31 6.25 0.78 -9.07
CA GLY A 31 7.11 1.86 -8.56
C GLY A 31 6.35 2.94 -7.77
N ALA A 32 5.09 2.71 -7.42
CA ALA A 32 4.26 3.69 -6.73
C ALA A 32 4.56 3.77 -5.23
N VAL A 33 4.95 2.64 -4.62
CA VAL A 33 5.37 2.54 -3.21
C VAL A 33 6.62 1.68 -3.08
N LYS A 34 7.24 1.73 -1.90
CA LYS A 34 8.26 0.76 -1.48
C LYS A 34 7.87 0.18 -0.12
N LEU A 35 7.91 -1.13 -0.01
CA LEU A 35 7.55 -1.85 1.21
C LEU A 35 8.79 -2.07 2.07
N GLY A 36 8.64 -1.80 3.37
CA GLY A 36 9.65 -2.07 4.38
C GLY A 36 9.05 -2.86 5.55
N ARG A 37 9.90 -3.26 6.49
CA ARG A 37 9.44 -3.95 7.70
C ARG A 37 8.62 -3.00 8.57
N GLY A 38 7.30 -3.16 8.56
CA GLY A 38 6.35 -2.34 9.33
C GLY A 38 6.19 -0.91 8.83
N GLN A 39 6.57 -0.65 7.58
CA GLN A 39 6.46 0.69 6.99
C GLN A 39 6.16 0.62 5.49
N VAL A 40 5.50 1.67 4.99
CA VAL A 40 5.26 1.89 3.56
C VAL A 40 5.77 3.27 3.17
N ASP A 41 6.60 3.30 2.15
CA ASP A 41 7.12 4.53 1.56
C ASP A 41 6.33 4.88 0.30
N LEU A 42 5.82 6.10 0.23
CA LEU A 42 5.14 6.62 -0.95
C LEU A 42 6.20 7.16 -1.91
N VAL A 43 6.35 6.53 -3.08
CA VAL A 43 7.41 6.85 -4.05
C VAL A 43 6.86 7.78 -5.14
N ASP A 44 5.71 7.46 -5.71
CA ASP A 44 5.06 8.26 -6.74
C ASP A 44 3.59 8.52 -6.39
N LEU A 45 3.32 9.73 -5.88
CA LEU A 45 1.98 10.18 -5.51
C LEU A 45 1.06 10.36 -6.73
N VAL A 46 1.60 10.60 -7.92
CA VAL A 46 0.80 10.75 -9.15
C VAL A 46 0.28 9.39 -9.59
N LEU A 47 1.12 8.35 -9.57
CA LEU A 47 0.69 6.98 -9.83
C LEU A 47 -0.33 6.49 -8.80
N LEU A 48 -0.08 6.77 -7.51
CA LEU A 48 -1.03 6.42 -6.45
C LEU A 48 -2.40 7.08 -6.64
N LYS A 49 -2.43 8.38 -6.97
CA LYS A 49 -3.68 9.09 -7.24
C LYS A 49 -4.44 8.49 -8.42
N LYS A 50 -3.74 8.03 -9.47
CA LYS A 50 -4.37 7.35 -10.62
C LYS A 50 -4.93 5.96 -10.25
N ALA A 51 -4.36 5.31 -9.23
CA ALA A 51 -4.82 4.01 -8.76
C ALA A 51 -6.09 4.10 -7.89
N ILE A 52 -6.37 5.27 -7.30
CA ILE A 52 -7.63 5.53 -6.60
C ILE A 52 -8.74 5.51 -7.65
N ARG A 53 -9.60 4.50 -7.54
CA ARG A 53 -10.92 4.53 -8.15
C ARG A 53 -11.85 5.08 -7.09
N TYR A 54 -12.85 5.88 -7.48
CA TYR A 54 -13.83 6.62 -6.66
C TYR A 54 -13.38 8.01 -6.20
#